data_AF-A0AAV4JPU8-F1
#
_entry.id   AF-A0AAV4JPU8-F1
#
_cell.length_a   1.000
_cell.length_b   1.000
_cell.length_c   1.000
_cell.angle_alpha   90.00
_cell.angle_beta   90.00
_cell.angle_gamma   90.00
#
_symmetry.space_group_name_H-M   'P 1'
#
loop_
_entity.id
_entity.type
_entity.pdbx_description
1 polymer ?
#
loop_
_entity_poly.entity_id
_entity_poly.type
_entity_poly.pdbx_seq_one_letter_code
_entity_poly.pdbx_strand_id
1 'polypeptide(L)'
;MWCYRRLLKVPWTEKKTNKEILQMADVGERLLQQLMKRKPRYAGHIMRGSSGPLLQLSLEGKNRRKEKSNWMDDIKEWSGSTSYGDTKQKAENREELRDLVANLRTEDGT
;
A
#
# COMPACT_ATOMS: atom_id res chain seq x y z
N MET A 1 -3.52 -2.55 -19.79
CA MET A 1 -4.00 -1.51 -20.73
C MET A 1 -5.12 -1.97 -21.65
N TRP A 2 -5.12 -3.21 -22.12
CA TRP A 2 -6.16 -3.74 -23.02
C TRP A 2 -7.59 -3.62 -22.47
N CYS A 3 -7.82 -3.98 -21.19
CA CYS A 3 -9.14 -3.85 -20.56
C CYS A 3 -9.66 -2.40 -20.54
N TYR A 4 -8.82 -1.42 -20.16
CA TYR A 4 -9.21 0.00 -20.16
C TYR A 4 -9.51 0.53 -21.55
N ARG A 5 -8.70 0.19 -22.57
CA ARG A 5 -8.96 0.61 -23.96
C ARG A 5 -10.29 0.06 -24.48
N ARG A 6 -10.64 -1.18 -24.13
CA ARG A 6 -11.91 -1.80 -24.50
C ARG A 6 -13.10 -1.20 -23.75
N LEU A 7 -12.93 -0.93 -22.45
CA LEU A 7 -13.95 -0.33 -21.60
C LEU A 7 -14.29 1.11 -22.06
N LEU A 8 -13.25 1.91 -22.33
CA LEU A 8 -13.39 3.30 -22.79
C LEU A 8 -13.67 3.42 -24.31
N LYS A 9 -13.76 2.28 -25.02
CA LYS A 9 -13.96 2.22 -26.48
C LYS A 9 -12.96 3.07 -27.27
N VAL A 10 -11.71 3.14 -26.80
CA VAL A 10 -10.64 3.91 -27.45
C VAL A 10 -10.19 3.16 -28.72
N PRO A 11 -10.40 3.71 -29.92
CA PRO A 11 -9.93 3.09 -31.15
C PRO A 11 -8.39 3.12 -31.20
N TRP A 12 -7.79 2.12 -31.85
CA TRP A 12 -6.33 2.04 -31.96
C TRP A 12 -5.74 3.18 -32.81
N THR A 13 -6.55 3.81 -33.66
CA THR A 13 -6.19 4.95 -34.52
C THR A 13 -5.94 6.23 -33.74
N GLU A 14 -6.52 6.36 -32.55
CA GLU A 14 -6.38 7.55 -31.70
C GLU A 14 -4.96 7.71 -31.12
N LYS A 15 -4.12 6.66 -31.20
CA LYS A 15 -2.72 6.62 -30.71
C LYS A 15 -2.50 7.22 -29.32
N LYS A 16 -3.52 7.19 -28.46
CA LYS A 16 -3.43 7.69 -27.08
C LYS A 16 -2.41 6.92 -26.26
N THR A 17 -1.63 7.67 -25.50
CA THR A 17 -0.62 7.14 -24.60
C THR A 17 -1.26 6.42 -23.42
N ASN A 18 -0.50 5.55 -22.76
CA ASN A 18 -0.99 4.80 -21.62
C ASN A 18 -1.37 5.72 -20.43
N LYS A 19 -0.69 6.85 -20.26
CA LYS A 19 -0.99 7.82 -19.20
C LYS A 19 -2.35 8.49 -19.41
N GLU A 20 -2.63 8.95 -20.63
CA GLU A 20 -3.91 9.57 -20.98
C GLU A 20 -5.09 8.61 -20.79
N ILE A 21 -4.91 7.33 -21.09
CA ILE A 21 -5.97 6.31 -20.91
C ILE A 21 -6.26 6.06 -19.44
N LEU A 22 -5.23 6.10 -18.58
CA LEU A 22 -5.43 5.96 -17.14
C LEU A 22 -6.08 7.21 -16.53
N GLN A 23 -5.79 8.40 -17.06
CA GLN A 23 -6.49 9.65 -16.71
C GLN A 23 -7.96 9.62 -17.17
N MET A 24 -8.24 9.19 -18.41
CA MET A 24 -9.61 9.04 -18.92
C MET A 24 -10.41 8.00 -18.14
N ALA A 25 -9.76 6.94 -17.69
CA ALA A 25 -10.40 5.92 -16.86
C ALA A 25 -10.64 6.39 -15.42
N ASP A 26 -10.02 7.49 -14.99
CA ASP A 26 -9.98 7.94 -13.59
C ASP A 26 -9.51 6.83 -12.62
N VAL A 27 -8.64 5.92 -13.08
CA VAL A 27 -8.20 4.74 -12.31
C VAL A 27 -6.76 4.84 -11.81
N GLY A 28 -6.00 5.85 -12.23
CA GLY A 28 -4.56 5.96 -11.94
C GLY A 28 -4.20 6.12 -10.46
N GLU A 29 -4.99 6.86 -9.69
CA GLU A 29 -4.65 7.22 -8.31
C GLU A 29 -5.45 6.48 -7.25
N ARG A 30 -6.73 6.20 -7.49
CA ARG A 30 -7.62 5.68 -6.44
C ARG A 30 -7.14 4.33 -5.89
N LEU A 31 -6.67 3.43 -6.75
CA LEU A 31 -6.26 2.09 -6.34
C LEU A 31 -4.95 2.09 -5.55
N LEU A 32 -3.91 2.73 -6.08
CA LEU A 32 -2.61 2.82 -5.40
C LEU A 32 -2.76 3.50 -4.05
N GLN A 33 -3.46 4.63 -4.03
CA GLN A 33 -3.68 5.34 -2.80
C GLN A 33 -4.62 4.60 -1.82
N GLN A 34 -5.52 3.73 -2.29
CA GLN A 34 -6.30 2.84 -1.42
C GLN A 34 -5.43 1.72 -0.86
N LEU A 35 -4.53 1.18 -1.67
CA LEU A 35 -3.57 0.16 -1.26
C LEU A 35 -2.63 0.70 -0.20
N MET A 36 -2.08 1.91 -0.38
CA MET A 36 -1.24 2.60 0.61
C MET A 36 -1.94 2.79 1.96
N LYS A 37 -3.26 2.98 1.99
CA LYS A 37 -4.04 3.05 3.25
C LYS A 37 -4.34 1.68 3.85
N ARG A 38 -4.61 0.67 3.01
CA ARG A 38 -4.97 -0.69 3.45
C ARG A 38 -3.76 -1.46 3.97
N LYS A 39 -2.61 -1.27 3.33
CA LYS A 39 -1.34 -1.95 3.60
C LYS A 39 -0.85 -1.77 5.06
N PRO A 40 -0.75 -0.56 5.63
CA PRO A 40 -0.38 -0.36 7.04
C PRO A 40 -1.51 -0.74 8.01
N ARG A 41 -2.80 -0.57 7.65
CA ARG A 41 -3.92 -1.04 8.48
C ARG A 41 -3.88 -2.54 8.69
N TYR A 42 -3.65 -3.29 7.61
CA TYR A 42 -3.57 -4.74 7.66
C TYR A 42 -2.30 -5.20 8.40
N ALA A 43 -1.17 -4.52 8.21
CA ALA A 43 0.04 -4.79 8.98
C ALA A 43 -0.15 -4.55 10.49
N GLY A 44 -0.80 -3.45 10.88
CA GLY A 44 -1.12 -3.20 12.28
C GLY A 44 -2.08 -4.23 12.87
N HIS A 45 -3.03 -4.74 12.08
CA HIS A 45 -3.88 -5.86 12.49
C HIS A 45 -3.07 -7.14 12.75
N ILE A 46 -2.09 -7.45 11.88
CA ILE A 46 -1.20 -8.60 12.04
C ILE A 46 -0.31 -8.43 13.28
N MET A 47 0.29 -7.25 13.48
CA MET A 47 1.21 -6.96 14.58
C MET A 47 0.55 -7.06 15.96
N ARG A 48 -0.76 -6.80 16.06
CA ARG A 48 -1.56 -6.96 17.29
C ARG A 48 -1.95 -8.41 17.61
N GLY A 49 -1.53 -9.36 16.78
CA GLY A 49 -1.76 -10.79 17.01
C GLY A 49 -3.14 -11.30 16.61
N SER A 50 -3.96 -10.49 15.92
CA SER A 50 -5.32 -10.89 15.54
C SER A 50 -5.38 -11.90 14.37
N SER A 51 -4.26 -12.13 13.68
CA SER A 51 -4.21 -12.90 12.43
C SER A 51 -3.35 -14.18 12.51
N GLY A 52 -2.91 -14.57 13.71
CA GLY A 52 -2.12 -15.78 13.95
C GLY A 52 -0.61 -15.67 13.64
N PRO A 53 0.19 -16.63 14.14
CA PRO A 53 1.66 -16.54 14.18
C PRO A 53 2.32 -16.62 12.78
N LEU A 54 1.69 -17.31 11.82
CA LEU A 54 2.25 -17.46 10.46
C LEU A 54 2.31 -16.13 9.71
N LEU A 55 1.26 -15.30 9.81
CA LEU A 55 1.22 -14.00 9.17
C LEU A 55 2.20 -13.03 9.82
N GLN A 56 2.38 -13.11 11.14
CA GLN A 56 3.40 -12.35 11.85
C GLN A 56 4.82 -12.74 11.40
N LEU A 57 5.12 -14.04 11.28
CA LEU A 57 6.40 -14.54 10.77
C LEU A 57 6.66 -14.09 9.31
N SER A 58 5.61 -14.01 8.50
CA SER A 58 5.69 -13.49 7.13
C SER A 58 6.03 -12.00 7.10
N LEU A 59 5.52 -11.23 8.04
CA LEU A 59 5.75 -9.78 8.14
C LEU A 59 7.12 -9.46 8.76
N GLU A 60 7.57 -10.27 9.73
CA GLU A 60 8.92 -10.23 10.30
C GLU A 60 10.00 -10.72 9.31
N GLY A 61 9.60 -11.33 8.19
CA GLY A 61 10.52 -11.86 7.18
C GLY A 61 11.27 -13.12 7.61
N LYS A 62 10.80 -13.83 8.64
CA LYS A 62 11.38 -15.09 9.14
C LYS A 62 10.99 -16.32 8.32
N ASN A 63 10.13 -16.17 7.31
CA ASN A 63 9.76 -17.26 6.41
C ASN A 63 10.86 -17.56 5.38
N ARG A 64 11.20 -18.84 5.26
CA ARG A 64 12.25 -19.38 4.37
C ARG A 64 12.03 -19.09 2.87
N ARG A 65 10.80 -18.77 2.46
CA ARG A 65 10.46 -18.21 1.14
C ARG A 65 10.22 -16.71 1.29
N LYS A 66 11.30 -15.94 1.31
CA LYS A 66 11.21 -14.48 1.24
C LYS A 66 10.77 -14.12 -0.18
N GLU A 67 9.47 -13.92 -0.40
CA GLU A 67 9.03 -13.05 -1.50
C GLU A 67 9.71 -11.70 -1.27
N LYS A 68 10.10 -10.99 -2.34
CA LYS A 68 10.73 -9.66 -2.25
C LYS A 68 9.73 -8.68 -1.59
N SER A 69 9.67 -8.70 -0.27
CA SER A 69 8.67 -7.98 0.49
C SER A 69 9.20 -6.60 0.80
N ASN A 70 8.90 -5.66 -0.09
CA ASN A 70 9.00 -4.23 0.20
C ASN A 70 7.98 -3.80 1.29
N TRP A 71 7.11 -4.70 1.76
CA TRP A 71 6.03 -4.31 2.65
C TRP A 71 6.53 -3.81 4.00
N MET A 72 7.49 -4.50 4.62
CA MET A 72 8.04 -4.03 5.89
C MET A 72 8.85 -2.74 5.71
N ASP A 73 9.55 -2.61 4.59
CA ASP A 73 10.33 -1.41 4.27
C ASP A 73 9.40 -0.20 4.02
N ASP A 74 8.31 -0.38 3.26
CA ASP A 74 7.28 0.66 3.06
C ASP A 74 6.64 1.08 4.39
N ILE A 75 6.32 0.13 5.29
CA ILE A 75 5.73 0.47 6.60
C ILE A 75 6.74 1.24 7.46
N LYS A 76 8.02 0.85 7.44
CA LYS A 76 9.08 1.54 8.17
C LYS A 76 9.26 2.97 7.67
N GLU A 77 9.29 3.15 6.35
CA GLU A 77 9.34 4.45 5.69
C GLU A 77 8.14 5.32 6.10
N TRP A 78 6.92 4.79 6.00
CA TRP A 78 5.68 5.50 6.35
C TRP A 78 5.52 5.81 7.84
N SER A 79 6.13 5.01 8.71
CA SER A 79 6.07 5.18 10.16
C SER A 79 7.27 5.92 10.75
N GLY A 80 8.23 6.31 9.91
CA GLY A 80 9.50 6.89 10.36
C GLY A 80 10.26 5.99 11.34
N SER A 81 10.12 4.66 11.22
CA SER A 81 10.68 3.69 12.16
C SER A 81 11.83 2.94 11.54
N THR A 82 12.95 2.82 12.26
CA THR A 82 14.14 2.09 11.75
C THR A 82 14.03 0.58 12.01
N SER A 83 13.28 0.16 13.03
CA SER A 83 13.23 -1.22 13.52
C SER A 83 11.80 -1.77 13.58
N TYR A 84 11.65 -3.09 13.39
CA TYR A 84 10.36 -3.80 13.52
C TYR A 84 9.74 -3.64 14.91
N GLY A 85 10.55 -3.64 15.97
CA GLY A 85 10.05 -3.49 17.35
C GLY A 85 9.37 -2.14 17.58
N ASP A 86 9.99 -1.06 17.08
CA ASP A 86 9.42 0.30 17.13
C ASP A 86 8.14 0.41 16.30
N THR A 87 8.16 -0.15 15.07
CA THR A 87 6.96 -0.21 14.23
C THR A 87 5.82 -0.99 14.90
N LYS A 88 6.13 -2.09 15.59
CA LYS A 88 5.15 -2.89 16.32
C LYS A 88 4.54 -2.12 17.49
N GLN A 89 5.36 -1.41 18.26
CA GLN A 89 4.91 -0.59 19.39
C GLN A 89 3.98 0.53 18.92
N LYS A 90 4.36 1.26 17.86
CA LYS A 90 3.49 2.29 17.22
C LYS A 90 2.22 1.68 16.65
N ALA A 91 2.31 0.48 16.08
CA ALA A 91 1.17 -0.22 15.52
C ALA A 91 0.20 -0.76 16.58
N GLU A 92 0.60 -0.90 17.85
CA GLU A 92 -0.30 -1.24 18.95
C GLU A 92 -1.24 -0.08 19.29
N ASN A 93 -0.73 1.17 19.23
CA ASN A 93 -1.56 2.35 19.38
C ASN A 93 -2.51 2.50 18.16
N ARG A 94 -3.83 2.57 18.42
CA ARG A 94 -4.84 2.71 17.35
C ARG A 94 -4.90 4.12 16.79
N GLU A 95 -4.60 5.11 17.60
CA GLU A 95 -4.69 6.52 17.23
C GLU A 95 -3.52 6.86 16.30
N GLU A 96 -2.29 6.53 16.71
CA GLU A 96 -1.10 6.71 15.87
C GLU A 96 -1.21 5.99 14.52
N LEU A 97 -1.74 4.77 14.49
CA LEU A 97 -1.96 4.04 13.23
C LEU A 97 -3.03 4.72 12.36
N ARG A 98 -4.08 5.30 12.96
CA ARG A 98 -5.12 6.02 12.22
C ARG A 98 -4.57 7.31 11.63
N ASP A 99 -3.76 8.03 12.41
CA ASP A 99 -3.16 9.30 12.01
C ASP A 99 -2.12 9.09 10.91
N LEU A 100 -1.25 8.08 11.05
CA LEU A 100 -0.33 7.66 9.99
C LEU A 100 -1.07 7.35 8.69
N VAL A 101 -2.17 6.60 8.76
CA VAL A 101 -2.96 6.24 7.57
C VAL A 101 -3.69 7.44 6.97
N ALA A 102 -4.08 8.42 7.80
CA ALA A 102 -4.68 9.66 7.34
C ALA A 102 -3.64 10.52 6.61
N ASN A 103 -2.41 10.57 7.14
CA ASN A 103 -1.33 11.46 6.69
C ASN A 103 -0.54 10.94 5.48
N LEU A 104 -0.70 9.66 5.11
CA LEU A 104 -0.05 9.02 3.95
C LEU A 104 -0.41 9.60 2.56
N ARG A 105 -1.12 10.72 2.50
CA ARG A 105 -1.51 11.40 1.25
C ARG A 105 -1.29 12.92 1.27
N THR A 106 -0.88 13.52 2.39
CA THR A 106 -0.92 14.98 2.53
C THR A 106 0.28 15.72 1.95
N GLU A 107 1.31 15.00 1.48
CA GLU A 107 2.59 15.63 1.08
C GLU A 107 2.76 15.84 -0.43
N ASP A 108 1.96 15.20 -1.29
CA ASP A 108 2.09 15.36 -2.76
C ASP A 108 1.04 16.32 -3.32
N GLY A 109 0.94 17.50 -2.70
CA GLY A 109 0.17 18.64 -3.19
C GLY A 109 1.07 19.68 -3.85
N THR A 110 1.67 19.34 -5.00
CA THR A 110 2.21 20.31 -5.98
C THR A 110 2.03 19.81 -7.40
#